data_AF-B8ITD0-F1
#
_entry.id   AF-B8ITD0-F1
#
_cell.length_a   1.000
_cell.length_b   1.000
_cell.length_c   1.000
_cell.angle_alpha   90.00
_cell.angle_beta   90.00
_cell.angle_gamma   90.00
#
_symmetry.space_group_name_H-M   'P 1'
#
loop_
_entity.id
_entity.type
_entity.pdbx_description
1 polymer ?
#
loop_
_entity_poly.entity_id
_entity_poly.type
_entity_poly.pdbx_seq_one_letter_code
_entity_poly.pdbx_strand_id
1 'polypeptide(L)'
;MTPDRFRACLALVRWSQRGLAEALECDDRLVQRWDSGEVPIPTGLAAWLENLAHSASLSAWLSVPPHRGTEHLGARPSKYLDGGALG
;
A
#
# COMPACT_ATOMS: atom_id res chain seq x y z
N MET A 1 -20.43 5.07 -2.00
CA MET A 1 -19.00 5.43 -2.09
C MET A 1 -18.85 6.72 -2.88
N THR A 2 -17.97 7.62 -2.47
CA THR A 2 -17.68 8.87 -3.20
C THR A 2 -16.65 8.63 -4.31
N PRO A 3 -16.60 9.48 -5.36
CA PRO A 3 -15.58 9.37 -6.40
C PRO A 3 -14.14 9.52 -5.88
N ASP A 4 -13.94 10.30 -4.82
CA ASP A 4 -12.64 10.39 -4.14
C ASP A 4 -12.24 9.04 -3.51
N ARG A 5 -13.18 8.38 -2.81
CA ARG A 5 -12.90 7.05 -2.25
C ARG A 5 -12.73 5.97 -3.29
N PHE A 6 -13.46 6.05 -4.39
CA PHE A 6 -13.29 5.17 -5.53
C PHE A 6 -11.84 5.22 -6.06
N ARG A 7 -11.33 6.44 -6.30
CA ARG A 7 -9.93 6.64 -6.74
C ARG A 7 -8.92 6.15 -5.71
N ALA A 8 -9.16 6.39 -4.42
CA ALA A 8 -8.29 5.90 -3.35
C ALA A 8 -8.22 4.36 -3.32
N CYS A 9 -9.35 3.66 -3.49
CA CYS A 9 -9.39 2.20 -3.55
C CYS A 9 -8.63 1.65 -4.75
N LEU A 10 -8.83 2.25 -5.93
CA LEU A 10 -8.08 1.87 -7.14
C LEU A 10 -6.57 2.04 -6.95
N ALA A 11 -6.14 3.14 -6.33
CA ALA A 11 -4.74 3.37 -6.03
C ALA A 11 -4.15 2.32 -5.06
N LEU A 12 -4.92 1.90 -4.05
CA LEU A 12 -4.50 0.86 -3.10
C LEU A 12 -4.27 -0.49 -3.78
N VAL A 13 -5.13 -0.85 -4.73
CA VAL A 13 -5.02 -2.11 -5.49
C VAL A 13 -4.18 -1.97 -6.76
N ARG A 14 -3.58 -0.80 -6.99
CA ARG A 14 -2.73 -0.48 -8.16
C ARG A 14 -3.43 -0.65 -9.51
N TRP A 15 -4.74 -0.42 -9.55
CA TRP A 15 -5.52 -0.48 -10.79
C TRP A 15 -5.77 0.90 -11.38
N SER A 16 -5.80 0.95 -12.71
CA SER A 16 -6.33 2.08 -13.48
C SER A 16 -7.84 1.93 -13.69
N GLN A 17 -8.49 2.99 -14.15
CA GLN A 17 -9.91 2.94 -14.57
C GLN A 17 -10.14 1.85 -15.63
N ARG A 18 -9.22 1.74 -16.59
CA ARG A 18 -9.22 0.66 -17.60
C ARG A 18 -9.13 -0.73 -16.98
N GLY A 19 -8.20 -0.92 -16.04
CA GLY A 19 -8.06 -2.21 -15.35
C GLY A 19 -9.33 -2.61 -14.59
N LEU A 20 -10.06 -1.63 -14.04
CA LEU A 20 -11.38 -1.91 -13.45
C LEU A 20 -12.42 -2.27 -14.52
N ALA A 21 -12.46 -1.54 -15.65
CA ALA A 21 -13.38 -1.82 -16.74
C ALA A 21 -13.19 -3.24 -17.29
N GLU A 22 -11.93 -3.66 -17.46
CA GLU A 22 -11.57 -5.02 -17.85
C GLU A 22 -11.99 -6.06 -16.80
N ALA A 23 -11.75 -5.80 -15.50
CA ALA A 23 -12.15 -6.70 -14.42
C ALA A 23 -13.67 -6.88 -14.28
N LEU A 24 -14.44 -5.87 -14.66
CA LEU A 24 -15.91 -5.88 -14.64
C LEU A 24 -16.53 -6.26 -15.98
N GLU A 25 -15.72 -6.48 -17.02
CA GLU A 25 -16.15 -6.70 -18.41
C GLU A 25 -17.16 -5.64 -18.86
N CYS A 26 -16.84 -4.37 -18.57
CA CYS A 26 -17.73 -3.23 -18.72
C CYS A 26 -17.10 -2.11 -19.55
N ASP A 27 -17.92 -1.21 -20.10
CA ASP A 27 -17.48 -0.01 -20.79
C ASP A 27 -16.67 0.94 -19.90
N ASP A 28 -15.51 1.36 -20.40
CA ASP A 28 -14.64 2.37 -19.78
C ASP A 28 -15.38 3.70 -19.51
N ARG A 29 -16.35 4.04 -20.37
CA ARG A 29 -17.22 5.20 -20.20
C ARG A 29 -18.04 5.13 -18.91
N LEU A 30 -18.52 3.94 -18.51
CA LEU A 30 -19.26 3.80 -17.26
C LEU A 30 -18.35 4.07 -16.06
N VAL A 31 -17.13 3.54 -16.09
CA VAL A 31 -16.11 3.75 -15.07
C VAL A 31 -15.75 5.24 -14.95
N GLN A 32 -15.62 5.93 -16.08
CA GLN A 32 -15.32 7.36 -16.10
C GLN A 32 -16.45 8.22 -15.53
N ARG A 33 -17.72 7.80 -15.73
CA ARG A 33 -18.88 8.47 -15.13
C ARG A 33 -18.96 8.25 -13.62
N TRP A 34 -18.55 7.09 -13.12
CA TRP A 34 -18.38 6.86 -11.68
C TRP A 34 -17.30 7.74 -11.07
N ASP A 35 -16.15 7.87 -11.75
CA ASP A 35 -15.04 8.72 -11.30
C ASP A 35 -15.40 10.21 -11.30
N SER A 36 -16.17 10.65 -12.29
CA SER A 36 -16.68 12.02 -12.37
C SER A 36 -17.83 12.29 -11.38
N GLY A 37 -18.39 11.24 -10.77
CA GLY A 37 -19.57 11.33 -9.92
C GLY A 37 -20.87 11.64 -10.67
N GLU A 38 -20.87 11.50 -12.00
CA GLU A 38 -22.05 11.72 -12.84
C GLU A 38 -23.12 10.64 -12.61
N VAL A 39 -22.67 9.42 -12.31
CA VAL A 39 -23.55 8.35 -11.85
C VAL A 39 -23.15 7.84 -10.48
N PRO A 40 -24.12 7.45 -9.64
CA PRO A 40 -23.84 6.83 -8.37
C PRO A 40 -23.16 5.47 -8.59
N ILE A 41 -22.17 5.18 -7.76
CA ILE A 41 -21.47 3.91 -7.76
C ILE A 41 -22.37 2.85 -7.10
N PRO A 42 -22.61 1.68 -7.73
CA PRO A 42 -23.44 0.63 -7.16
C PRO A 42 -22.89 0.18 -5.80
N THR A 43 -23.78 -0.04 -4.82
CA THR A 43 -23.38 -0.43 -3.46
C THR A 43 -22.59 -1.74 -3.43
N GLY A 44 -22.98 -2.72 -4.27
CA GLY A 44 -22.26 -3.98 -4.39
C GLY A 44 -20.84 -3.80 -4.93
N LEU A 45 -20.66 -2.95 -5.94
CA LEU A 45 -19.34 -2.62 -6.49
C LEU A 45 -18.47 -1.90 -5.46
N ALA A 46 -19.06 -0.93 -4.75
CA ALA A 46 -18.36 -0.21 -3.68
C ALA A 46 -17.86 -1.16 -2.57
N ALA A 47 -18.72 -2.05 -2.08
CA ALA A 47 -18.35 -3.02 -1.05
C ALA A 47 -17.24 -3.97 -1.53
N TRP A 48 -17.32 -4.45 -2.77
CA TRP A 48 -16.29 -5.29 -3.36
C TRP A 48 -14.94 -4.58 -3.48
N LEU A 49 -14.95 -3.33 -3.97
CA LEU A 49 -13.73 -2.53 -4.15
C LEU A 49 -13.04 -2.21 -2.81
N GLU A 50 -13.83 -1.90 -1.77
CA GLU A 50 -13.32 -1.66 -0.41
C GLU A 50 -12.69 -2.94 0.17
N ASN A 51 -13.29 -4.11 -0.03
CA ASN A 51 -12.74 -5.38 0.45
C ASN A 51 -11.44 -5.76 -0.28
N LEU A 52 -11.37 -5.48 -1.59
CA LEU A 52 -10.16 -5.66 -2.39
C LEU A 52 -9.03 -4.73 -1.88
N ALA A 53 -9.35 -3.46 -1.66
CA ALA A 53 -8.41 -2.47 -1.12
C ALA A 53 -7.91 -2.84 0.29
N HIS A 54 -8.80 -3.35 1.16
CA HIS A 54 -8.43 -3.83 2.48
C HIS A 54 -7.43 -4.99 2.39
N SER A 55 -7.69 -5.97 1.52
CA SER A 55 -6.80 -7.12 1.30
C SER A 55 -5.43 -6.71 0.75
N ALA A 56 -5.40 -5.79 -0.22
CA ALA A 56 -4.15 -5.26 -0.78
C ALA A 56 -3.32 -4.51 0.27
N SER A 57 -3.99 -3.75 1.15
CA SER A 57 -3.32 -3.05 2.25
C SER A 57 -2.62 -4.01 3.20
N LEU A 58 -3.24 -5.16 3.50
CA LEU A 58 -2.66 -6.19 4.38
C LEU A 58 -1.42 -6.85 3.75
N SER A 59 -1.47 -7.09 2.44
CA SER A 59 -0.31 -7.63 1.69
C SER A 59 0.87 -6.65 1.69
N ALA A 60 0.61 -5.34 1.68
CA ALA A 60 1.68 -4.34 1.71
C ALA A 60 2.50 -4.41 3.01
N TRP A 61 1.86 -4.72 4.15
CA TRP A 61 2.55 -4.94 5.42
C TRP A 61 3.39 -6.22 5.43
N LEU A 62 2.94 -7.26 4.73
CA LEU A 62 3.66 -8.54 4.62
C LEU A 62 4.83 -8.49 3.61
N SER A 63 4.79 -7.55 2.67
CA SER A 63 5.79 -7.43 1.61
C SER A 63 6.92 -6.44 1.92
N VAL A 64 6.90 -5.76 3.08
CA VAL A 64 8.04 -4.98 3.57
C VAL A 64 9.06 -5.95 4.17
N PRO A 65 10.29 -6.07 3.61
CA PRO A 65 11.35 -6.80 4.29
C PRO A 65 11.77 -6.05 5.56
N PRO A 66 11.77 -6.69 6.75
CA PRO A 66 12.42 -6.12 7.93
C PRO A 66 13.94 -6.29 7.81
N HIS A 67 14.59 -5.56 6.89
CA HIS A 67 16.05 -5.43 6.86
C HIS A 67 16.47 -4.28 5.93
N ARG A 68 16.18 -3.05 6.37
CA ARG A 68 17.03 -1.91 6.04
C ARG A 68 17.42 -1.23 7.35
N GLY A 69 18.38 -1.82 8.06
CA GLY A 69 18.98 -1.19 9.23
C GLY A 69 19.54 -2.12 10.29
N THR A 70 20.52 -2.98 9.97
CA THR A 70 21.43 -3.57 10.98
C THR A 70 22.84 -3.79 10.45
N GLU A 71 23.34 -2.88 9.62
CA GLU A 71 24.77 -2.77 9.32
C GLU A 71 25.11 -1.30 9.61
N HIS A 72 25.56 -0.90 10.79
CA HIS A 72 26.97 -0.98 11.15
C HIS A 72 27.24 -0.47 12.59
N LEU A 73 26.23 -0.49 13.48
CA LEU A 73 26.39 -0.12 14.89
C LEU A 73 26.61 -1.38 15.75
N GLY A 74 27.82 -1.93 15.73
CA GLY A 74 28.19 -2.94 16.72
C GLY A 74 29.25 -3.97 16.31
N ALA A 75 30.46 -3.54 15.95
CA ALA A 75 31.64 -4.40 16.11
C ALA A 75 32.94 -3.61 15.98
N ARG A 76 33.36 -2.97 17.08
CA ARG A 76 34.79 -2.96 17.43
C ARG A 76 34.89 -3.28 18.91
N PRO A 77 35.47 -4.43 19.31
CA PRO A 77 35.84 -4.63 20.70
C PRO A 77 36.95 -3.63 21.02
N SER A 78 36.58 -2.52 21.68
CA SER A 78 37.54 -1.60 22.25
C SER A 78 38.21 -2.34 23.41
N LYS A 79 39.40 -2.86 23.10
CA LYS A 79 40.29 -3.58 23.99
C LYS A 79 40.48 -2.78 25.28
N TYR A 80 39.86 -3.23 26.36
CA TYR A 80 40.24 -2.87 27.73
C TYR A 80 41.62 -3.51 27.98
N LEU A 81 42.67 -2.72 27.81
CA LEU A 81 44.03 -2.87 28.35
C LEU A 81 44.45 -1.41 28.58
N ASP A 82 44.92 -0.92 29.71
CA ASP A 82 45.36 -1.52 30.95
C ASP A 82 45.33 -0.35 31.96
N GLY A 83 44.80 -0.59 33.15
CA GLY A 83 44.85 0.36 34.24
C GLY A 83 46.03 0.01 35.16
N GLY A 84 46.90 0.99 35.42
CA GLY A 84 47.94 0.93 36.45
C GLY A 84 49.14 1.76 36.03
N ALA A 85 49.28 3.04 36.40
CA ALA A 85 49.74 3.48 37.72
C ALA A 85 51.04 2.71 38.10
N LEU A 86 52.21 3.32 38.30
CA LEU A 86 52.57 4.35 39.28
C LEU A 86 54.07 4.67 39.06
N GLY A 87 54.51 5.87 39.46
CA GLY A 87 55.91 6.11 39.91
C GLY A 87 56.83 6.80 38.93
#